data_AF-A0A7L8U9T2-F1
#
_entry.id   AF-A0A7L8U9T2-F1
#
_cell.length_a   1.000
_cell.length_b   1.000
_cell.length_c   1.000
_cell.angle_alpha   90.00
_cell.angle_beta   90.00
_cell.angle_gamma   90.00
#
_symmetry.space_group_name_H-M   'P 1'
#
loop_
_entity.id
_entity.type
_entity.pdbx_description
1 polymer ?
#
loop_
_entity_poly.entity_id
_entity_poly.type
_entity_poly.pdbx_seq_one_letter_code
_entity_poly.pdbx_strand_id
1 'polypeptide(L)'
;MIKPSLTKDSTEEEIGKVLDRIRKCELSRNLLIELLSERHNIYVERPSYQMNRIKGYTLASFLEVGLPDSAMNFVLDELQNGRNAYIVGAAARGLRGATQLKARYVSFLIQAIYNLKYHDDSFDLTVFKPEWPLQKPSTARLEILSTLQWLRGYAKGAVPELRSFLNNLEDFTPEMRVEILKTIQAIEEDERELDLSCCEVEGKSTFNISWLWKGMRNIRNIGNLRVQNEDGLIQPLEDIIAQKPTVVAFFYTRCMNPNKCTLTINKIGWLQNELVKRGLEYKVNLLAFTYDPNYDTPSKMRVFGENRGIRFGSNTHVLRTRPEEFGVISDFFQLGVNHVASTVNQHRLEVFILNQHGSIETTYTRLQWEVENVVSDLIKLVESSLKRRWGTKILNTTQQVVFPVIVVFFPKCPFCWAAYLSVFGISGLQSIPYSPWLLPIIFSVMVFNLVLLYRKAKVRNGLFPFWISLMGTLLVGVGYSMTNKPTSFLGIGLILIGAVLNSLSFNHWSKVAYFSDSFFTRLMGGFSLKLNKQKTVYNKVLPKGELNGKEKKILYP
;
A
#
# COMPACT_ATOMS: atom_id res chain seq x y z
N MET A 1 -31.62 -13.74 -17.64
CA MET A 1 -32.62 -12.91 -16.91
C MET A 1 -32.28 -11.45 -17.09
N ILE A 2 -33.22 -10.63 -17.57
CA ILE A 2 -33.04 -9.19 -17.73
C ILE A 2 -32.98 -8.57 -16.33
N LYS A 3 -31.90 -7.84 -16.02
CA LYS A 3 -31.75 -7.11 -14.75
C LYS A 3 -32.78 -5.98 -14.73
N PRO A 4 -33.69 -5.90 -13.73
CA PRO A 4 -34.62 -4.78 -13.63
C PRO A 4 -33.83 -3.49 -13.46
N SER A 5 -34.10 -2.50 -14.31
CA SER A 5 -33.44 -1.18 -14.26
C SER A 5 -34.19 -0.30 -13.27
N LEU A 6 -33.76 -0.29 -12.01
CA LEU A 6 -34.23 0.70 -11.04
C LEU A 6 -33.43 2.00 -11.22
N THR A 7 -34.14 3.10 -11.43
CA THR A 7 -33.56 4.42 -11.68
C THR A 7 -34.08 5.43 -10.65
N LYS A 8 -33.58 6.67 -10.71
CA LYS A 8 -34.09 7.76 -9.87
C LYS A 8 -35.60 7.98 -10.02
N ASP A 9 -36.14 7.72 -11.22
CA ASP A 9 -37.53 7.96 -11.58
C ASP A 9 -38.46 6.77 -11.22
N SER A 10 -37.90 5.66 -10.73
CA SER A 10 -38.68 4.51 -10.27
C SER A 10 -39.55 4.87 -9.06
N THR A 11 -40.81 4.47 -9.12
CA THR A 11 -41.80 4.68 -8.05
C THR A 11 -41.55 3.73 -6.87
N GLU A 12 -42.08 4.08 -5.69
CA GLU A 12 -42.02 3.19 -4.51
C GLU A 12 -42.70 1.83 -4.78
N GLU A 13 -43.77 1.81 -5.57
CA GLU A 13 -44.48 0.57 -5.91
C GLU A 13 -43.63 -0.36 -6.80
N GLU A 14 -42.97 0.20 -7.82
CA GLU A 14 -42.06 -0.56 -8.69
C GLU A 14 -40.86 -1.11 -7.91
N ILE A 15 -40.28 -0.29 -7.03
CA ILE A 15 -39.16 -0.71 -6.17
C ILE A 15 -39.60 -1.83 -5.22
N GLY A 16 -40.76 -1.68 -4.57
CA GLY A 16 -41.34 -2.69 -3.70
C GLY A 16 -41.56 -4.03 -4.43
N LYS A 17 -42.17 -4.00 -5.62
CA LYS A 17 -42.35 -5.19 -6.47
C LYS A 17 -41.03 -5.89 -6.79
N VAL A 18 -39.98 -5.13 -7.11
CA VAL A 18 -38.65 -5.72 -7.38
C VAL A 18 -38.07 -6.37 -6.12
N LEU A 19 -38.15 -5.71 -4.96
CA LEU A 19 -37.67 -6.26 -3.68
C LEU A 19 -38.45 -7.52 -3.27
N ASP A 20 -39.76 -7.54 -3.44
CA ASP A 20 -40.61 -8.70 -3.17
C ASP A 20 -40.24 -9.91 -4.04
N ARG A 21 -39.95 -9.67 -5.33
CA ARG A 21 -39.48 -10.72 -6.24
C ARG A 21 -38.11 -11.26 -5.85
N ILE A 22 -37.22 -10.40 -5.33
CA ILE A 22 -35.95 -10.86 -4.76
C ILE A 22 -36.19 -11.72 -3.52
N ARG A 23 -37.06 -11.31 -2.58
CA ARG A 23 -37.43 -12.11 -1.39
C ARG A 23 -38.01 -13.48 -1.73
N LYS A 24 -38.73 -13.58 -2.86
CA LYS A 24 -39.26 -14.84 -3.40
C LYS A 24 -38.23 -15.66 -4.19
N CYS A 25 -36.96 -15.26 -4.22
CA CYS A 25 -35.88 -15.88 -4.98
C CYS A 25 -36.11 -15.90 -6.51
N GLU A 26 -36.98 -15.04 -7.05
CA GLU A 26 -37.19 -14.90 -8.50
C GLU A 26 -36.09 -14.08 -9.18
N LEU A 27 -35.39 -13.25 -8.41
CA LEU A 27 -34.32 -12.36 -8.84
C LEU A 27 -33.08 -12.55 -7.96
N SER A 28 -31.91 -12.20 -8.48
CA SER A 28 -30.65 -12.35 -7.75
C SER A 28 -30.58 -11.48 -6.50
N ARG A 29 -30.20 -12.08 -5.36
CA ARG A 29 -29.93 -11.36 -4.11
C ARG A 29 -28.82 -10.32 -4.21
N ASN A 30 -27.93 -10.41 -5.22
CA ASN A 30 -26.86 -9.43 -5.42
C ASN A 30 -27.41 -8.02 -5.70
N LEU A 31 -28.64 -7.92 -6.21
CA LEU A 31 -29.34 -6.65 -6.38
C LEU A 31 -29.58 -5.94 -5.04
N LEU A 32 -29.77 -6.67 -3.94
CA LEU A 32 -29.89 -6.07 -2.61
C LEU A 32 -28.61 -5.34 -2.21
N ILE A 33 -27.44 -5.91 -2.50
CA ILE A 33 -26.14 -5.32 -2.18
C ILE A 33 -25.96 -3.98 -2.91
N GLU A 34 -26.35 -3.93 -4.18
CA GLU A 34 -26.29 -2.70 -4.98
C GLU A 34 -27.18 -1.61 -4.38
N LEU A 35 -28.39 -1.98 -3.95
CA LEU A 35 -29.36 -1.07 -3.34
C LEU A 35 -28.89 -0.54 -1.99
N LEU A 36 -28.03 -1.24 -1.25
CA LEU A 36 -27.52 -0.72 0.03
C LEU A 36 -26.54 0.45 -0.14
N SER A 37 -25.95 0.65 -1.33
CA SER A 37 -24.99 1.73 -1.57
C SER A 37 -25.66 3.10 -1.55
N GLU A 38 -25.08 4.05 -0.81
CA GLU A 38 -25.54 5.45 -0.75
C GLU A 38 -25.51 6.13 -2.12
N ARG A 39 -24.68 5.65 -3.04
CA ARG A 39 -24.49 6.23 -4.39
C ARG A 39 -25.43 5.63 -5.45
N HIS A 40 -26.30 4.69 -5.08
CA HIS A 40 -27.18 4.06 -6.04
C HIS A 40 -28.09 5.11 -6.71
N ASN A 41 -28.27 5.02 -8.03
CA ASN A 41 -29.00 6.03 -8.82
C ASN A 41 -30.45 6.26 -8.33
N ILE A 42 -31.06 5.24 -7.71
CA ILE A 42 -32.40 5.36 -7.12
C ILE A 42 -32.49 6.43 -6.05
N TYR A 43 -31.37 6.79 -5.41
CA TYR A 43 -31.33 7.71 -4.28
C TYR A 43 -31.10 9.16 -4.71
N VAL A 44 -30.87 9.42 -6.00
CA VAL A 44 -30.73 10.79 -6.52
C VAL A 44 -32.03 11.56 -6.30
N GLU A 45 -31.96 12.69 -5.58
CA GLU A 45 -33.09 13.54 -5.22
C GLU A 45 -34.24 12.82 -4.48
N ARG A 46 -33.97 11.65 -3.87
CA ARG A 46 -34.97 10.90 -3.13
C ARG A 46 -35.00 11.30 -1.65
N PRO A 47 -36.15 11.65 -1.06
CA PRO A 47 -36.22 12.07 0.33
C PRO A 47 -35.85 10.94 1.31
N SER A 48 -35.34 11.34 2.48
CA SER A 48 -34.80 10.43 3.50
C SER A 48 -35.75 9.31 3.90
N TYR A 49 -37.05 9.58 4.07
CA TYR A 49 -38.02 8.56 4.49
C TYR A 49 -38.19 7.44 3.46
N GLN A 50 -38.17 7.74 2.16
CA GLN A 50 -38.24 6.72 1.11
C GLN A 50 -36.93 5.93 1.06
N MET A 51 -35.79 6.60 1.21
CA MET A 51 -34.49 5.92 1.26
C MET A 51 -34.41 4.96 2.45
N ASN A 52 -34.87 5.39 3.62
CA ASN A 52 -34.92 4.56 4.82
C ASN A 52 -35.84 3.35 4.63
N ARG A 53 -37.00 3.52 3.97
CA ARG A 53 -37.89 2.42 3.60
C ARG A 53 -37.20 1.41 2.68
N ILE A 54 -36.57 1.90 1.61
CA ILE A 54 -35.86 1.04 0.65
C ILE A 54 -34.72 0.28 1.34
N LYS A 55 -33.85 0.98 2.08
CA LYS A 55 -32.73 0.36 2.78
C LYS A 55 -33.19 -0.63 3.84
N GLY A 56 -34.12 -0.26 4.70
CA GLY A 56 -34.63 -1.16 5.73
C GLY A 56 -35.30 -2.40 5.12
N TYR A 57 -36.18 -2.25 4.13
CA TYR A 57 -36.77 -3.42 3.47
C TYR A 57 -35.71 -4.31 2.78
N THR A 58 -34.69 -3.70 2.17
CA THR A 58 -33.53 -4.39 1.56
C THR A 58 -32.75 -5.19 2.61
N LEU A 59 -32.40 -4.58 3.74
CA LEU A 59 -31.69 -5.23 4.85
C LEU A 59 -32.50 -6.41 5.41
N ALA A 60 -33.78 -6.18 5.68
CA ALA A 60 -34.67 -7.21 6.21
C ALA A 60 -34.81 -8.41 5.26
N SER A 61 -34.72 -8.18 3.94
CA SER A 61 -34.85 -9.23 2.90
C SER A 61 -33.75 -10.29 2.99
N PHE A 62 -32.62 -10.00 3.63
CA PHE A 62 -31.55 -10.99 3.79
C PHE A 62 -31.93 -12.14 4.72
N LEU A 63 -32.95 -11.97 5.57
CA LEU A 63 -33.49 -13.09 6.33
C LEU A 63 -33.99 -14.21 5.40
N GLU A 64 -34.71 -13.85 4.33
CA GLU A 64 -35.32 -14.81 3.41
C GLU A 64 -34.33 -15.35 2.38
N VAL A 65 -33.40 -14.52 1.87
CA VAL A 65 -32.49 -14.90 0.77
C VAL A 65 -31.05 -15.23 1.19
N GLY A 66 -30.78 -15.12 2.49
CA GLY A 66 -29.46 -15.28 3.10
C GLY A 66 -28.56 -14.04 2.94
N LEU A 67 -27.84 -13.69 4.00
CA LEU A 67 -26.91 -12.56 4.07
C LEU A 67 -25.50 -13.00 3.59
N PRO A 68 -25.01 -12.50 2.44
CA PRO A 68 -23.64 -12.76 2.00
C PRO A 68 -22.62 -11.91 2.78
N ASP A 69 -21.38 -12.39 2.89
CA ASP A 69 -20.29 -11.67 3.57
C ASP A 69 -20.06 -10.25 3.01
N SER A 70 -20.24 -10.07 1.70
CA SER A 70 -20.13 -8.77 1.03
C SER A 70 -21.14 -7.72 1.50
N ALA A 71 -22.25 -8.16 2.13
CA ALA A 71 -23.27 -7.29 2.71
C ALA A 71 -23.12 -7.12 4.23
N MET A 72 -22.27 -7.91 4.89
CA MET A 72 -22.15 -7.96 6.35
C MET A 72 -21.85 -6.58 6.95
N ASN A 73 -20.89 -5.84 6.39
CA ASN A 73 -20.52 -4.52 6.91
C ASN A 73 -21.63 -3.48 6.77
N PHE A 74 -22.61 -3.65 5.88
CA PHE A 74 -23.77 -2.76 5.82
C PHE A 74 -24.73 -3.03 6.97
N VAL A 75 -24.94 -4.30 7.31
CA VAL A 75 -25.75 -4.70 8.47
C VAL A 75 -25.09 -4.22 9.77
N LEU A 76 -23.79 -4.47 9.93
CA LEU A 76 -23.05 -4.08 11.13
C LEU A 76 -22.92 -2.56 11.29
N ASP A 77 -22.84 -1.79 10.19
CA ASP A 77 -22.86 -0.32 10.22
C ASP A 77 -24.16 0.20 10.86
N GLU A 78 -25.31 -0.30 10.40
CA GLU A 78 -26.59 0.14 10.94
C GLU A 78 -26.80 -0.30 12.40
N LEU A 79 -26.28 -1.46 12.80
CA LEU A 79 -26.29 -1.87 14.21
C LEU A 79 -25.35 -1.02 15.08
N GLN A 80 -24.15 -0.69 14.58
CA GLN A 80 -23.17 0.10 15.35
C GLN A 80 -23.55 1.57 15.46
N ASN A 81 -24.04 2.15 14.36
CA ASN A 81 -24.15 3.59 14.18
C ASN A 81 -25.60 4.07 13.99
N GLY A 82 -26.53 3.18 13.67
CA GLY A 82 -27.91 3.54 13.36
C GLY A 82 -28.71 4.01 14.58
N ARG A 83 -29.69 4.89 14.34
CA ARG A 83 -30.62 5.42 15.35
C ARG A 83 -32.09 5.42 14.90
N ASN A 84 -32.37 4.92 13.70
CA ASN A 84 -33.72 4.83 13.16
C ASN A 84 -34.25 3.41 13.41
N ALA A 85 -35.35 3.27 14.16
CA ALA A 85 -35.90 1.98 14.53
C ALA A 85 -36.09 1.04 13.33
N TYR A 86 -36.69 1.55 12.25
CA TYR A 86 -36.97 0.76 11.05
C TYR A 86 -35.70 0.14 10.43
N ILE A 87 -34.65 0.94 10.24
CA ILE A 87 -33.40 0.47 9.64
C ILE A 87 -32.65 -0.46 10.59
N VAL A 88 -32.53 -0.09 11.87
CA VAL A 88 -31.77 -0.88 12.86
C VAL A 88 -32.45 -2.23 13.10
N GLY A 89 -33.78 -2.24 13.25
CA GLY A 89 -34.56 -3.46 13.37
C GLY A 89 -34.47 -4.34 12.11
N ALA A 90 -34.52 -3.72 10.93
CA ALA A 90 -34.30 -4.43 9.68
C ALA A 90 -32.88 -5.02 9.54
N ALA A 91 -31.85 -4.31 10.02
CA ALA A 91 -30.47 -4.80 10.04
C ALA A 91 -30.34 -6.01 10.98
N ALA A 92 -30.90 -5.93 12.20
CA ALA A 92 -30.95 -7.05 13.13
C ALA A 92 -31.65 -8.26 12.50
N ARG A 93 -32.83 -8.04 11.89
CA ARG A 93 -33.57 -9.06 11.17
C ARG A 93 -32.75 -9.69 10.04
N GLY A 94 -32.10 -8.87 9.22
CA GLY A 94 -31.26 -9.31 8.11
C GLY A 94 -30.03 -10.10 8.56
N LEU A 95 -29.45 -9.77 9.72
CA LEU A 95 -28.31 -10.48 10.30
C LEU A 95 -28.60 -11.97 10.54
N ARG A 96 -29.84 -12.32 10.88
CA ARG A 96 -30.29 -13.71 11.04
C ARG A 96 -30.23 -14.53 9.74
N GLY A 97 -30.05 -13.87 8.60
CA GLY A 97 -29.78 -14.53 7.31
C GLY A 97 -28.31 -14.97 7.13
N ALA A 98 -27.40 -14.64 8.06
CA ALA A 98 -26.00 -15.04 7.94
C ALA A 98 -25.82 -16.56 8.07
N THR A 99 -24.90 -17.13 7.29
CA THR A 99 -24.62 -18.57 7.31
C THR A 99 -23.81 -19.01 8.52
N GLN A 100 -23.03 -18.11 9.11
CA GLN A 100 -22.18 -18.37 10.27
C GLN A 100 -22.64 -17.55 11.47
N LEU A 101 -22.79 -18.23 12.61
CA LEU A 101 -22.99 -17.56 13.90
C LEU A 101 -21.62 -17.11 14.42
N LYS A 102 -21.49 -15.83 14.78
CA LYS A 102 -20.24 -15.28 15.34
C LYS A 102 -20.54 -14.54 16.63
N ALA A 103 -19.78 -14.81 17.69
CA ALA A 103 -19.93 -14.12 18.97
C ALA A 103 -19.65 -12.60 18.84
N ARG A 104 -18.84 -12.19 17.85
CA ARG A 104 -18.55 -10.77 17.57
C ARG A 104 -19.79 -9.92 17.28
N TYR A 105 -20.89 -10.52 16.83
CA TYR A 105 -22.13 -9.78 16.53
C TYR A 105 -22.81 -9.20 17.78
N VAL A 106 -22.53 -9.78 18.95
CA VAL A 106 -23.15 -9.40 20.21
C VAL A 106 -22.86 -7.94 20.56
N SER A 107 -21.62 -7.48 20.39
CA SER A 107 -21.26 -6.09 20.71
C SER A 107 -22.02 -5.09 19.85
N PHE A 108 -22.24 -5.40 18.56
CA PHE A 108 -23.04 -4.58 17.66
C PHE A 108 -24.52 -4.54 18.06
N LEU A 109 -25.09 -5.69 18.44
CA LEU A 109 -26.49 -5.79 18.85
C LEU A 109 -26.74 -5.06 20.18
N ILE A 110 -25.85 -5.20 21.16
CA ILE A 110 -25.93 -4.46 22.42
C ILE A 110 -25.76 -2.95 22.18
N GLN A 111 -24.79 -2.54 21.37
CA GLN A 111 -24.61 -1.14 20.99
C GLN A 111 -25.88 -0.56 20.33
N ALA A 112 -26.56 -1.34 19.48
CA ALA A 112 -27.80 -0.94 18.84
C ALA A 112 -28.91 -0.65 19.89
N ILE A 113 -29.04 -1.47 20.94
CA ILE A 113 -30.01 -1.24 22.02
C ILE A 113 -29.78 0.12 22.70
N TYR A 114 -28.51 0.46 22.99
CA TYR A 114 -28.17 1.76 23.57
C TYR A 114 -28.48 2.92 22.62
N ASN A 115 -28.17 2.78 21.33
CA ASN A 115 -28.44 3.81 20.33
C ASN A 115 -29.94 4.11 20.18
N LEU A 116 -30.79 3.11 20.46
CA LEU A 116 -32.25 3.18 20.36
C LEU A 116 -32.94 3.65 21.63
N LYS A 117 -32.20 4.10 22.67
CA LYS A 117 -32.78 4.44 23.99
C LYS A 117 -34.08 5.24 23.94
N TYR A 118 -34.17 6.20 23.01
CA TYR A 118 -35.33 7.08 22.83
C TYR A 118 -35.91 7.02 21.41
N HIS A 119 -35.64 5.95 20.65
CA HIS A 119 -35.94 5.86 19.21
C HIS A 119 -36.36 4.45 18.79
N ASP A 120 -37.25 3.80 19.54
CA ASP A 120 -37.73 2.43 19.25
C ASP A 120 -39.18 2.42 18.72
N ASP A 121 -39.42 3.16 17.63
CA ASP A 121 -40.73 3.24 16.97
C ASP A 121 -41.20 1.87 16.46
N SER A 122 -42.52 1.66 16.45
CA SER A 122 -43.13 0.46 15.86
C SER A 122 -43.11 0.50 14.33
N PHE A 123 -42.88 -0.64 13.71
CA PHE A 123 -42.88 -0.79 12.26
C PHE A 123 -43.33 -2.19 11.81
N ASP A 124 -43.53 -2.37 10.50
CA ASP A 124 -43.83 -3.64 9.86
C ASP A 124 -42.88 -3.87 8.66
N LEU A 125 -42.24 -5.04 8.61
CA LEU A 125 -41.29 -5.45 7.57
C LEU A 125 -41.83 -6.56 6.66
N THR A 126 -43.11 -6.93 6.80
CA THR A 126 -43.76 -7.96 5.97
C THR A 126 -43.98 -7.50 4.54
N VAL A 127 -44.38 -6.24 4.36
CA VAL A 127 -44.62 -5.60 3.06
C VAL A 127 -43.76 -4.34 2.94
N PHE A 128 -43.41 -3.98 1.70
CA PHE A 128 -42.52 -2.84 1.44
C PHE A 128 -43.05 -1.51 2.02
N LYS A 129 -44.35 -1.26 1.84
CA LYS A 129 -45.04 -0.06 2.31
C LYS A 129 -46.32 -0.48 3.05
N PRO A 130 -46.24 -0.69 4.38
CA PRO A 130 -47.40 -1.08 5.17
C PRO A 130 -48.41 0.07 5.29
N GLU A 131 -49.68 -0.28 5.34
CA GLU A 131 -50.78 0.63 5.67
C GLU A 131 -51.09 0.56 7.17
N TRP A 132 -51.69 1.63 7.71
CA TRP A 132 -52.15 1.65 9.09
C TRP A 132 -53.58 1.11 9.19
N PRO A 133 -53.94 0.30 10.21
CA PRO A 133 -53.08 -0.19 11.30
C PRO A 133 -52.08 -1.26 10.83
N LEU A 134 -50.91 -1.29 11.47
CA LEU A 134 -49.86 -2.28 11.17
C LEU A 134 -50.38 -3.70 11.43
N GLN A 135 -50.15 -4.60 10.47
CA GLN A 135 -50.64 -5.98 10.52
C GLN A 135 -49.75 -6.86 11.39
N LYS A 136 -48.42 -6.71 11.27
CA LYS A 136 -47.43 -7.41 12.11
C LYS A 136 -46.44 -6.40 12.69
N PRO A 137 -46.85 -5.63 13.71
CA PRO A 137 -45.97 -4.66 14.34
C PRO A 137 -44.77 -5.35 15.01
N SER A 138 -43.61 -4.73 14.87
CA SER A 138 -42.35 -5.08 15.55
C SER A 138 -41.66 -3.78 15.99
N THR A 139 -40.61 -3.89 16.79
CA THR A 139 -39.71 -2.77 17.13
C THR A 139 -38.26 -3.18 16.90
N ALA A 140 -37.35 -2.21 16.90
CA ALA A 140 -35.95 -2.50 16.64
C ALA A 140 -35.35 -3.31 17.80
N ARG A 141 -35.70 -2.98 19.04
CA ARG A 141 -35.28 -3.76 20.22
C ARG A 141 -35.81 -5.19 20.18
N LEU A 142 -37.07 -5.41 19.76
CA LEU A 142 -37.63 -6.75 19.60
C LEU A 142 -36.87 -7.58 18.53
N GLU A 143 -36.56 -6.98 17.38
CA GLU A 143 -35.76 -7.64 16.35
C GLU A 143 -34.33 -7.94 16.83
N ILE A 144 -33.73 -7.04 17.61
CA ILE A 144 -32.40 -7.26 18.22
C ILE A 144 -32.45 -8.44 19.22
N LEU A 145 -33.41 -8.46 20.15
CA LEU A 145 -33.58 -9.57 21.09
C LEU A 145 -33.84 -10.90 20.38
N SER A 146 -34.68 -10.89 19.35
CA SER A 146 -34.92 -12.06 18.49
C SER A 146 -33.64 -12.54 17.78
N THR A 147 -32.74 -11.62 17.46
CA THR A 147 -31.44 -11.93 16.83
C THR A 147 -30.46 -12.49 17.86
N LEU A 148 -30.44 -11.98 19.09
CA LEU A 148 -29.68 -12.58 20.20
C LEU A 148 -30.19 -13.99 20.53
N GLN A 149 -31.50 -14.20 20.53
CA GLN A 149 -32.10 -15.54 20.67
C GLN A 149 -31.67 -16.47 19.53
N TRP A 150 -31.58 -15.97 18.29
CA TRP A 150 -31.08 -16.76 17.15
C TRP A 150 -29.60 -17.13 17.29
N LEU A 151 -28.77 -16.25 17.86
CA LEU A 151 -27.35 -16.54 18.16
C LEU A 151 -27.16 -17.61 19.24
N ARG A 152 -28.14 -17.78 20.15
CA ARG A 152 -28.11 -18.77 21.23
C ARG A 152 -26.79 -18.67 22.03
N GLY A 153 -26.04 -19.75 22.20
CA GLY A 153 -24.79 -19.81 22.97
C GLY A 153 -23.71 -18.83 22.49
N TYR A 154 -23.70 -18.42 21.22
CA TYR A 154 -22.78 -17.39 20.73
C TYR A 154 -23.07 -16.00 21.32
N ALA A 155 -24.26 -15.80 21.89
CA ALA A 155 -24.66 -14.58 22.59
C ALA A 155 -24.40 -14.60 24.10
N LYS A 156 -23.64 -15.56 24.64
CA LYS A 156 -23.26 -15.61 26.08
C LYS A 156 -22.67 -14.30 26.60
N GLY A 157 -21.88 -13.59 25.79
CA GLY A 157 -21.33 -12.28 26.13
C GLY A 157 -22.38 -11.18 26.36
N ALA A 158 -23.62 -11.36 25.92
CA ALA A 158 -24.72 -10.40 26.10
C ALA A 158 -25.36 -10.50 27.50
N VAL A 159 -25.27 -11.66 28.16
CA VAL A 159 -26.05 -11.97 29.37
C VAL A 159 -25.85 -10.95 30.51
N PRO A 160 -24.62 -10.51 30.83
CA PRO A 160 -24.42 -9.51 31.88
C PRO A 160 -25.17 -8.20 31.60
N GLU A 161 -25.14 -7.72 30.35
CA GLU A 161 -25.84 -6.50 29.95
C GLU A 161 -27.35 -6.68 29.91
N LEU A 162 -27.84 -7.83 29.41
CA LEU A 162 -29.27 -8.15 29.43
C LEU A 162 -29.82 -8.19 30.87
N ARG A 163 -29.05 -8.72 31.83
CA ARG A 163 -29.41 -8.71 33.26
C ARG A 163 -29.38 -7.28 33.82
N SER A 164 -28.43 -6.45 33.41
CA SER A 164 -28.38 -5.03 33.77
C SER A 164 -29.64 -4.28 33.30
N PHE A 165 -30.13 -4.55 32.08
CA PHE A 165 -31.35 -3.96 31.54
C PHE A 165 -32.61 -4.27 32.36
N LEU A 166 -32.70 -5.46 32.98
CA LEU A 166 -33.83 -5.81 33.85
C LEU A 166 -33.93 -4.95 35.11
N ASN A 167 -32.81 -4.38 35.56
CA ASN A 167 -32.75 -3.49 36.72
C ASN A 167 -33.13 -2.05 36.38
N ASN A 168 -33.21 -1.69 35.10
CA ASN A 168 -33.51 -0.35 34.63
C ASN A 168 -34.99 -0.22 34.24
N LEU A 169 -35.82 0.13 35.22
CA LEU A 169 -37.28 0.13 35.09
C LEU A 169 -37.83 1.25 34.17
N GLU A 170 -37.06 2.31 33.92
CA GLU A 170 -37.49 3.44 33.11
C GLU A 170 -37.27 3.21 31.60
N ASP A 171 -36.24 2.43 31.24
CA ASP A 171 -35.82 2.28 29.84
C ASP A 171 -36.57 1.17 29.09
N PHE A 172 -37.23 0.23 29.80
CA PHE A 172 -37.86 -0.96 29.22
C PHE A 172 -39.25 -1.23 29.79
N THR A 173 -40.23 -1.42 28.90
CA THR A 173 -41.61 -1.76 29.29
C THR A 173 -41.71 -3.15 29.94
N PRO A 174 -42.77 -3.45 30.70
CA PRO A 174 -42.99 -4.80 31.25
C PRO A 174 -42.91 -5.92 30.20
N GLU A 175 -43.50 -5.71 29.02
CA GLU A 175 -43.51 -6.67 27.92
C GLU A 175 -42.09 -6.91 27.39
N MET A 176 -41.32 -5.83 27.23
CA MET A 176 -39.93 -5.92 26.79
C MET A 176 -39.05 -6.66 27.79
N ARG A 177 -39.29 -6.49 29.10
CA ARG A 177 -38.55 -7.24 30.14
C ARG A 177 -38.83 -8.73 30.08
N VAL A 178 -40.05 -9.14 29.75
CA VAL A 178 -40.38 -10.55 29.51
C VAL A 178 -39.58 -11.09 28.31
N GLU A 179 -39.45 -10.33 27.23
CA GLU A 179 -38.63 -10.73 26.08
C GLU A 179 -37.13 -10.78 26.39
N ILE A 180 -36.62 -9.88 27.25
CA ILE A 180 -35.24 -9.95 27.73
C ILE A 180 -35.01 -11.24 28.53
N LEU A 181 -35.92 -11.59 29.44
CA LEU A 181 -35.83 -12.84 30.22
C LEU A 181 -35.83 -14.08 29.33
N LYS A 182 -36.74 -14.14 28.34
CA LYS A 182 -36.76 -15.21 27.32
C LYS A 182 -35.44 -15.28 26.55
N THR A 183 -34.85 -14.12 26.25
CA THR A 183 -33.55 -14.05 25.55
C THR A 183 -32.42 -14.60 26.40
N ILE A 184 -32.36 -14.25 27.69
CA ILE A 184 -31.36 -14.80 28.62
C ILE A 184 -31.50 -16.32 28.70
N GLN A 185 -32.72 -16.82 28.91
CA GLN A 185 -32.99 -18.25 28.99
C GLN A 185 -32.53 -18.99 27.71
N ALA A 186 -32.90 -18.46 26.54
CA ALA A 186 -32.50 -18.98 25.23
C ALA A 186 -30.97 -19.06 25.00
N ILE A 187 -30.20 -18.21 25.66
CA ILE A 187 -28.73 -18.17 25.57
C ILE A 187 -28.10 -19.15 26.57
N GLU A 188 -28.64 -19.22 27.79
CA GLU A 188 -28.11 -20.04 28.88
C GLU A 188 -28.40 -21.54 28.69
N GLU A 189 -29.54 -21.89 28.10
CA GLU A 189 -29.90 -23.28 27.79
C GLU A 189 -29.08 -23.89 26.64
N ASP A 190 -28.28 -23.09 25.93
CA ASP A 190 -27.44 -23.59 24.84
C ASP A 190 -26.05 -24.05 25.34
N GLU A 191 -25.92 -25.36 25.48
CA GLU A 191 -24.72 -26.05 25.94
C GLU A 191 -23.76 -26.47 24.81
N ARG A 192 -24.03 -26.10 23.55
CA ARG A 192 -23.16 -26.46 22.42
C ARG A 192 -21.74 -25.93 22.60
N GLU A 193 -20.76 -26.72 22.15
CA GLU A 193 -19.36 -26.31 22.09
C GLU A 193 -19.18 -25.20 21.03
N LEU A 194 -18.63 -24.06 21.45
CA LEU A 194 -18.57 -22.86 20.62
C LEU A 194 -17.17 -22.68 20.02
N ASP A 195 -17.10 -22.57 18.70
CA ASP A 195 -15.90 -22.05 18.03
C ASP A 195 -15.84 -20.52 18.25
N LEU A 196 -15.14 -20.12 19.31
CA LEU A 196 -14.91 -18.72 19.70
C LEU A 196 -13.66 -18.13 19.05
N SER A 197 -13.25 -18.55 17.84
CA SER A 197 -12.04 -18.00 17.21
C SER A 197 -12.10 -16.47 17.09
N CYS A 198 -11.36 -15.81 17.97
CA CYS A 198 -11.43 -14.38 18.28
C CYS A 198 -10.54 -13.51 17.36
N CYS A 199 -10.01 -14.04 16.26
CA CYS A 199 -8.83 -13.42 15.60
C CYS A 199 -9.02 -12.90 14.17
N GLU A 200 -10.21 -12.93 13.57
CA GLU A 200 -10.41 -12.25 12.28
C GLU A 200 -10.78 -10.77 12.47
N VAL A 201 -9.75 -9.93 12.56
CA VAL A 201 -9.85 -8.47 12.45
C VAL A 201 -10.18 -8.12 10.99
N GLU A 202 -11.42 -8.30 10.58
CA GLU A 202 -11.93 -7.77 9.30
C GLU A 202 -12.26 -6.27 9.43
N GLY A 203 -11.24 -5.48 9.79
CA GLY A 203 -11.26 -4.01 9.71
C GLY A 203 -10.57 -3.48 8.46
N LYS A 204 -9.87 -4.35 7.71
CA LYS A 204 -9.24 -4.02 6.43
C LYS A 204 -10.10 -4.55 5.30
N SER A 205 -11.08 -3.75 4.90
CA SER A 205 -11.79 -3.99 3.65
C SER A 205 -10.81 -3.76 2.50
N THR A 206 -10.17 -4.83 2.03
CA THR A 206 -9.63 -4.91 0.65
C THR A 206 -10.76 -5.29 -0.30
N PHE A 207 -11.99 -4.81 -0.09
CA PHE A 207 -13.05 -5.04 -1.06
C PHE A 207 -12.82 -4.13 -2.26
N ASN A 208 -12.29 -4.76 -3.30
CA ASN A 208 -12.25 -4.23 -4.64
C ASN A 208 -13.68 -4.25 -5.21
N ILE A 209 -14.57 -3.38 -4.70
CA ILE A 209 -15.91 -3.13 -5.26
C ILE A 209 -15.79 -2.41 -6.61
N SER A 210 -14.57 -2.15 -7.11
CA SER A 210 -14.32 -1.44 -8.38
C SER A 210 -15.00 -2.08 -9.59
N TRP A 211 -15.33 -3.38 -9.56
CA TRP A 211 -16.04 -4.04 -10.66
C TRP A 211 -17.51 -3.65 -10.76
N LEU A 212 -18.17 -3.31 -9.64
CA LEU A 212 -19.58 -2.87 -9.60
C LEU A 212 -19.76 -1.43 -10.06
N TRP A 213 -18.70 -0.60 -9.97
CA TRP A 213 -18.72 0.81 -10.34
C TRP A 213 -17.98 1.07 -11.67
N LYS A 214 -18.18 0.16 -12.63
CA LYS A 214 -17.68 0.28 -14.01
C LYS A 214 -18.36 1.49 -14.67
N GLY A 215 -17.65 2.62 -14.75
CA GLY A 215 -18.14 3.85 -15.39
C GLY A 215 -17.76 5.15 -14.67
N MET A 216 -17.18 5.07 -13.48
CA MET A 216 -16.75 6.26 -12.75
C MET A 216 -15.46 6.88 -13.30
N ARG A 217 -15.40 8.22 -13.30
CA ARG A 217 -14.18 8.98 -13.57
C ARG A 217 -13.15 8.63 -12.48
N ASN A 218 -12.13 7.88 -12.85
CA ASN A 218 -11.07 7.50 -11.93
C ASN A 218 -10.07 8.65 -11.83
N ILE A 219 -10.39 9.63 -10.98
CA ILE A 219 -9.52 10.78 -10.71
C ILE A 219 -8.31 10.25 -9.95
N ARG A 220 -7.12 10.33 -10.56
CA ARG A 220 -5.88 9.79 -9.97
C ARG A 220 -5.14 10.78 -9.06
N ASN A 221 -5.45 12.07 -9.16
CA ASN A 221 -4.76 13.12 -8.42
C ASN A 221 -5.71 14.29 -8.13
N ILE A 222 -5.65 14.81 -6.90
CA ILE A 222 -6.41 15.95 -6.38
C ILE A 222 -5.53 17.09 -5.84
N GLY A 223 -4.21 17.06 -6.10
CA GLY A 223 -3.25 18.04 -5.54
C GLY A 223 -3.56 19.50 -5.88
N ASN A 224 -3.94 19.77 -7.13
CA ASN A 224 -4.29 21.12 -7.61
C ASN A 224 -5.65 21.62 -7.12
N LEU A 225 -6.44 20.77 -6.45
CA LEU A 225 -7.75 21.16 -5.95
C LEU A 225 -7.59 22.27 -4.92
N ARG A 226 -8.29 23.39 -5.12
CA ARG A 226 -8.26 24.50 -4.18
C ARG A 226 -9.22 24.22 -3.03
N VAL A 227 -8.69 24.19 -1.83
CA VAL A 227 -9.43 23.95 -0.59
C VAL A 227 -9.36 25.17 0.30
N GLN A 228 -10.40 25.40 1.08
CA GLN A 228 -10.47 26.46 2.08
C GLN A 228 -10.47 25.86 3.47
N ASN A 229 -9.61 26.35 4.36
CA ASN A 229 -9.52 25.88 5.74
C ASN A 229 -10.43 26.64 6.72
N GLU A 230 -10.36 26.30 8.00
CA GLU A 230 -11.06 26.97 9.12
C GLU A 230 -10.74 28.46 9.27
N ASP A 231 -9.57 28.91 8.80
CA ASP A 231 -9.16 30.31 8.81
C ASP A 231 -9.67 31.10 7.60
N GLY A 232 -10.29 30.41 6.64
CA GLY A 232 -10.72 31.00 5.38
C GLY A 232 -9.61 31.10 4.32
N LEU A 233 -8.41 30.59 4.61
CA LEU A 233 -7.29 30.55 3.68
C LEU A 233 -7.58 29.56 2.55
N ILE A 234 -7.40 29.99 1.29
CA ILE A 234 -7.61 29.18 0.10
C ILE A 234 -6.28 28.83 -0.52
N GLN A 235 -5.95 27.54 -0.57
CA GLN A 235 -4.71 27.04 -1.14
C GLN A 235 -4.89 25.69 -1.85
N PRO A 236 -3.97 25.32 -2.77
CA PRO A 236 -3.91 23.97 -3.31
C PRO A 236 -3.79 22.91 -2.20
N LEU A 237 -4.45 21.77 -2.37
CA LEU A 237 -4.40 20.66 -1.41
C LEU A 237 -2.98 20.08 -1.28
N GLU A 238 -2.21 20.07 -2.36
CA GLU A 238 -0.81 19.58 -2.34
C GLU A 238 0.09 20.38 -1.40
N ASP A 239 -0.15 21.69 -1.25
CA ASP A 239 0.60 22.56 -0.35
C ASP A 239 0.35 22.20 1.11
N ILE A 240 -0.86 21.71 1.43
CA ILE A 240 -1.23 21.21 2.76
C ILE A 240 -0.62 19.83 3.01
N ILE A 241 -0.74 18.93 2.02
CA ILE A 241 -0.20 17.56 2.15
C ILE A 241 1.32 17.60 2.30
N ALA A 242 2.01 18.52 1.62
CA ALA A 242 3.44 18.84 1.81
C ALA A 242 4.36 17.60 1.90
N GLN A 243 4.08 16.58 1.08
CA GLN A 243 4.79 15.30 1.05
C GLN A 243 4.81 14.50 2.37
N LYS A 244 3.79 14.65 3.23
CA LYS A 244 3.64 13.88 4.47
C LYS A 244 2.50 12.87 4.37
N PRO A 245 2.60 11.71 5.05
CA PRO A 245 1.44 10.85 5.26
C PRO A 245 0.29 11.66 5.87
N THR A 246 -0.90 11.51 5.30
CA THR A 246 -2.03 12.39 5.62
C THR A 246 -3.27 11.56 5.92
N VAL A 247 -3.86 11.74 7.09
CA VAL A 247 -5.19 11.20 7.41
C VAL A 247 -6.25 12.14 6.86
N VAL A 248 -7.22 11.60 6.15
CA VAL A 248 -8.35 12.35 5.59
C VAL A 248 -9.65 11.74 6.12
N ALA A 249 -10.36 12.48 6.95
CA ALA A 249 -11.70 12.14 7.44
C ALA A 249 -12.76 13.02 6.78
N PHE A 250 -14.03 12.65 6.92
CA PHE A 250 -15.14 13.42 6.38
C PHE A 250 -16.25 13.68 7.42
N PHE A 251 -16.85 14.86 7.37
CA PHE A 251 -17.88 15.30 8.31
C PHE A 251 -18.85 16.29 7.67
N TYR A 252 -19.87 16.74 8.39
CA TYR A 252 -20.60 17.98 8.08
C TYR A 252 -21.27 18.46 9.36
N THR A 253 -21.44 19.79 9.51
CA THR A 253 -21.82 20.34 10.82
C THR A 253 -23.27 20.05 11.22
N ARG A 254 -24.15 19.74 10.26
CA ARG A 254 -25.57 19.44 10.48
C ARG A 254 -25.87 17.97 10.82
N CYS A 255 -24.84 17.12 10.91
CA CYS A 255 -25.04 15.71 11.26
C CYS A 255 -25.58 15.57 12.69
N MET A 256 -26.78 15.01 12.83
CA MET A 256 -27.42 14.77 14.13
C MET A 256 -27.06 13.41 14.75
N ASN A 257 -26.30 12.57 14.03
CA ASN A 257 -25.88 11.28 14.55
C ASN A 257 -24.55 11.41 15.32
N PRO A 258 -24.54 11.29 16.66
CA PRO A 258 -23.34 11.47 17.47
C PRO A 258 -22.27 10.41 17.17
N ASN A 259 -22.71 9.20 16.80
CA ASN A 259 -21.81 8.08 16.46
C ASN A 259 -21.15 8.26 15.09
N LYS A 260 -21.55 9.26 14.31
CA LYS A 260 -20.98 9.53 12.99
C LYS A 260 -20.00 10.70 12.98
N CYS A 261 -20.42 11.86 12.44
CA CYS A 261 -19.51 12.99 12.23
C CYS A 261 -18.90 13.51 13.54
N THR A 262 -19.70 13.59 14.62
CA THR A 262 -19.21 14.06 15.91
C THR A 262 -18.13 13.13 16.47
N LEU A 263 -18.39 11.83 16.53
CA LEU A 263 -17.40 10.86 16.99
C LEU A 263 -16.16 10.80 16.08
N THR A 264 -16.33 10.94 14.76
CA THR A 264 -15.20 10.97 13.82
C THR A 264 -14.25 12.13 14.13
N ILE A 265 -14.77 13.33 14.33
CA ILE A 265 -13.94 14.51 14.65
C ILE A 265 -13.34 14.41 16.06
N ASN A 266 -14.07 13.86 17.05
CA ASN A 266 -13.49 13.55 18.37
C ASN A 266 -12.29 12.59 18.24
N LYS A 267 -12.43 11.52 17.45
CA LYS A 267 -11.36 10.54 17.21
C LYS A 267 -10.16 11.17 16.49
N ILE A 268 -10.35 12.18 15.64
CA ILE A 268 -9.23 12.96 15.07
C ILE A 268 -8.50 13.74 16.17
N GLY A 269 -9.21 14.37 17.12
CA GLY A 269 -8.60 15.01 18.28
C GLY A 269 -7.83 14.02 19.16
N TRP A 270 -8.38 12.83 19.41
CA TRP A 270 -7.70 11.76 20.15
C TRP A 270 -6.46 11.24 19.41
N LEU A 271 -6.57 11.05 18.10
CA LEU A 271 -5.44 10.69 17.24
C LEU A 271 -4.34 11.75 17.30
N GLN A 272 -4.69 13.04 17.28
CA GLN A 272 -3.72 14.11 17.45
C GLN A 272 -2.97 13.98 18.79
N ASN A 273 -3.67 13.73 19.89
CA ASN A 273 -3.04 13.50 21.20
C ASN A 273 -2.08 12.30 21.19
N GLU A 274 -2.48 11.18 20.58
CA GLU A 274 -1.64 9.99 20.49
C GLU A 274 -0.40 10.18 19.61
N LEU A 275 -0.48 11.01 18.57
CA LEU A 275 0.65 11.38 17.72
C LEU A 275 1.63 12.32 18.43
N VAL A 276 1.14 13.26 19.24
CA VAL A 276 1.97 14.13 20.09
C VAL A 276 2.77 13.30 21.08
N LYS A 277 2.12 12.38 21.80
CA LYS A 277 2.77 11.47 22.77
C LYS A 277 3.91 10.66 22.16
N ARG A 278 3.83 10.36 20.86
CA ARG A 278 4.83 9.57 20.10
C ARG A 278 5.85 10.44 19.34
N GLY A 279 5.78 11.76 19.44
CA GLY A 279 6.67 12.67 18.69
C GLY A 279 6.47 12.60 17.17
N LEU A 280 5.25 12.27 16.73
CA LEU A 280 4.89 12.14 15.31
C LEU A 280 4.03 13.29 14.78
N GLU A 281 3.59 14.22 15.66
CA GLU A 281 2.71 15.35 15.32
C GLU A 281 3.10 16.00 13.99
N TYR A 282 4.30 16.57 13.87
CA TYR A 282 4.71 17.30 12.67
C TYR A 282 5.13 16.42 11.48
N LYS A 283 5.11 15.09 11.63
CA LYS A 283 5.48 14.13 10.57
C LYS A 283 4.29 13.66 9.75
N VAL A 284 3.06 13.95 10.20
CA VAL A 284 1.82 13.58 9.52
C VAL A 284 0.87 14.77 9.49
N ASN A 285 -0.08 14.74 8.55
CA ASN A 285 -1.18 15.71 8.53
C ASN A 285 -2.51 15.04 8.91
N LEU A 286 -3.38 15.81 9.54
CA LEU A 286 -4.74 15.40 9.92
C LEU A 286 -5.74 16.36 9.27
N LEU A 287 -6.42 15.90 8.23
CA LEU A 287 -7.37 16.69 7.47
C LEU A 287 -8.78 16.13 7.64
N ALA A 288 -9.77 16.99 7.80
CA ALA A 288 -11.17 16.61 7.82
C ALA A 288 -11.97 17.45 6.81
N PHE A 289 -12.62 16.83 5.84
CA PHE A 289 -13.39 17.52 4.80
C PHE A 289 -14.88 17.56 5.11
N THR A 290 -15.53 18.69 4.82
CA THR A 290 -16.99 18.74 4.87
C THR A 290 -17.64 18.07 3.65
N TYR A 291 -18.71 17.30 3.87
CA TYR A 291 -19.66 16.82 2.87
C TYR A 291 -20.61 17.92 2.37
N ASP A 292 -20.66 19.06 3.05
CA ASP A 292 -21.61 20.15 2.81
C ASP A 292 -20.89 21.51 2.70
N PRO A 293 -20.08 21.69 1.64
CA PRO A 293 -19.37 22.94 1.43
C PRO A 293 -20.30 24.13 1.25
N ASN A 294 -21.58 23.95 0.89
CA ASN A 294 -22.51 25.09 0.79
C ASN A 294 -22.84 25.68 2.17
N TYR A 295 -23.14 24.83 3.15
CA TYR A 295 -23.56 25.27 4.48
C TYR A 295 -22.39 25.52 5.45
N ASP A 296 -21.33 24.71 5.36
CA ASP A 296 -20.24 24.69 6.32
C ASP A 296 -19.21 25.78 6.00
N THR A 297 -19.40 26.96 6.60
CA THR A 297 -18.45 28.08 6.51
C THR A 297 -17.19 27.82 7.35
N PRO A 298 -16.06 28.48 7.05
CA PRO A 298 -14.84 28.37 7.86
C PRO A 298 -15.10 28.55 9.37
N SER A 299 -15.88 29.56 9.75
CA SER A 299 -16.26 29.81 11.14
C SER A 299 -17.04 28.66 11.81
N LYS A 300 -18.02 28.07 11.09
CA LYS A 300 -18.78 26.92 11.61
C LYS A 300 -17.88 25.70 11.76
N MET A 301 -17.01 25.44 10.78
CA MET A 301 -16.08 24.31 10.83
C MET A 301 -15.06 24.46 11.97
N ARG A 302 -14.53 25.67 12.20
CA ARG A 302 -13.65 25.96 13.34
C ARG A 302 -14.30 25.58 14.66
N VAL A 303 -15.47 26.15 14.94
CA VAL A 303 -16.22 25.90 16.18
C VAL A 303 -16.57 24.42 16.31
N PHE A 304 -16.96 23.77 15.20
CA PHE A 304 -17.28 22.34 15.21
C PHE A 304 -16.07 21.47 15.60
N GLY A 305 -14.88 21.77 15.08
CA GLY A 305 -13.64 21.05 15.36
C GLY A 305 -13.10 21.32 16.77
N GLU A 306 -13.03 22.58 17.20
CA GLU A 306 -12.55 22.98 18.53
C GLU A 306 -13.39 22.35 19.65
N ASN A 307 -14.73 22.39 19.52
CA ASN A 307 -15.63 21.78 20.49
C ASN A 307 -15.51 20.25 20.58
N ARG A 308 -14.80 19.63 19.63
CA ARG A 308 -14.53 18.19 19.54
C ARG A 308 -13.07 17.84 19.79
N GLY A 309 -12.30 18.80 20.32
CA GLY A 309 -10.93 18.57 20.77
C GLY A 309 -9.88 18.62 19.68
N ILE A 310 -10.20 19.11 18.47
CA ILE A 310 -9.18 19.43 17.48
C ILE A 310 -8.45 20.70 17.89
N ARG A 311 -7.11 20.66 17.87
CA ARG A 311 -6.27 21.86 17.94
C ARG A 311 -5.73 22.16 16.54
N PHE A 312 -6.16 23.28 15.96
CA PHE A 312 -5.70 23.71 14.65
C PHE A 312 -4.24 24.19 14.71
N GLY A 313 -3.52 24.02 13.61
CA GLY A 313 -2.10 24.30 13.52
C GLY A 313 -1.59 24.14 12.09
N SER A 314 -0.29 23.92 11.91
CA SER A 314 0.30 23.83 10.55
C SER A 314 0.01 22.54 9.79
N ASN A 315 -0.49 21.51 10.47
CA ASN A 315 -0.68 20.16 9.92
C ASN A 315 -2.06 19.57 10.21
N THR A 316 -2.94 20.30 10.91
CA THR A 316 -4.27 19.84 11.30
C THR A 316 -5.30 20.87 10.89
N HIS A 317 -6.19 20.50 9.97
CA HIS A 317 -7.17 21.43 9.38
C HIS A 317 -8.52 20.76 9.15
N VAL A 318 -9.58 21.57 9.20
CA VAL A 318 -10.89 21.23 8.62
C VAL A 318 -11.05 22.00 7.32
N LEU A 319 -11.45 21.29 6.27
CA LEU A 319 -11.38 21.76 4.90
C LEU A 319 -12.76 21.71 4.24
N ARG A 320 -13.00 22.69 3.38
CA ARG A 320 -14.10 22.69 2.42
C ARG A 320 -13.57 22.90 1.02
N THR A 321 -14.22 22.30 0.03
CA THR A 321 -14.00 22.63 -1.38
C THR A 321 -14.86 23.84 -1.76
N ARG A 322 -14.69 24.31 -3.00
CA ARG A 322 -15.79 25.02 -3.66
C ARG A 322 -16.98 24.06 -3.86
N PRO A 323 -18.24 24.50 -3.70
CA PRO A 323 -19.40 23.63 -3.85
C PRO A 323 -19.45 22.86 -5.17
N GLU A 324 -19.13 23.53 -6.27
CA GLU A 324 -19.08 22.96 -7.62
C GLU A 324 -17.96 21.93 -7.82
N GLU A 325 -16.92 21.95 -6.97
CA GLU A 325 -15.79 21.02 -7.03
C GLU A 325 -15.94 19.84 -6.06
N PHE A 326 -17.00 19.78 -5.24
CA PHE A 326 -17.21 18.68 -4.29
C PHE A 326 -17.22 17.30 -4.98
N GLY A 327 -17.76 17.23 -6.20
CA GLY A 327 -17.78 16.01 -7.01
C GLY A 327 -16.38 15.43 -7.28
N VAL A 328 -15.34 16.28 -7.35
CA VAL A 328 -13.94 15.85 -7.55
C VAL A 328 -13.45 15.04 -6.36
N ILE A 329 -13.70 15.53 -5.14
CA ILE A 329 -13.34 14.81 -3.90
C ILE A 329 -14.21 13.56 -3.73
N SER A 330 -15.51 13.68 -4.00
CA SER A 330 -16.43 12.54 -3.93
C SER A 330 -16.00 11.39 -4.84
N ASP A 331 -15.58 11.69 -6.07
CA ASP A 331 -15.13 10.70 -7.04
C ASP A 331 -13.73 10.14 -6.71
N PHE A 332 -12.80 10.97 -6.25
CA PHE A 332 -11.46 10.50 -5.86
C PHE A 332 -11.52 9.51 -4.70
N PHE A 333 -12.24 9.85 -3.62
CA PHE A 333 -12.35 9.01 -2.43
C PHE A 333 -13.47 7.97 -2.52
N GLN A 334 -14.27 7.97 -3.59
CA GLN A 334 -15.41 7.07 -3.76
C GLN A 334 -16.44 7.18 -2.63
N LEU A 335 -16.72 8.42 -2.20
CA LEU A 335 -17.48 8.71 -0.98
C LEU A 335 -18.89 8.11 -1.02
N GLY A 336 -19.27 7.45 0.07
CA GLY A 336 -20.62 6.93 0.28
C GLY A 336 -21.53 8.00 0.85
N VAL A 337 -21.78 9.06 0.08
CA VAL A 337 -22.64 10.19 0.45
C VAL A 337 -23.67 10.48 -0.63
N ASN A 338 -24.85 10.91 -0.21
CA ASN A 338 -25.93 11.35 -1.07
C ASN A 338 -26.49 12.69 -0.57
N HIS A 339 -26.94 13.50 -1.52
CA HIS A 339 -27.56 14.80 -1.29
C HIS A 339 -28.95 14.83 -1.90
N VAL A 340 -29.84 15.59 -1.26
CA VAL A 340 -31.11 16.06 -1.84
C VAL A 340 -31.02 17.56 -1.91
N ALA A 341 -31.16 18.10 -3.12
CA ALA A 341 -30.70 19.44 -3.44
C ALA A 341 -29.26 19.66 -2.93
N SER A 342 -29.04 20.67 -2.09
CA SER A 342 -27.72 20.99 -1.52
C SER A 342 -27.48 20.41 -0.13
N THR A 343 -28.39 19.59 0.41
CA THR A 343 -28.30 19.08 1.79
C THR A 343 -27.93 17.59 1.81
N VAL A 344 -26.97 17.24 2.66
CA VAL A 344 -26.58 15.86 2.92
C VAL A 344 -27.78 15.08 3.46
N ASN A 345 -28.12 13.99 2.78
CA ASN A 345 -29.26 13.13 3.10
C ASN A 345 -28.80 11.86 3.83
N GLN A 346 -27.85 11.14 3.24
CA GLN A 346 -27.20 9.98 3.85
C GLN A 346 -25.70 10.03 3.64
N HIS A 347 -24.96 9.47 4.60
CA HIS A 347 -23.52 9.26 4.48
C HIS A 347 -23.07 8.07 5.32
N ARG A 348 -21.97 7.43 4.90
CA ARG A 348 -21.27 6.41 5.68
C ARG A 348 -20.09 7.00 6.46
N LEU A 349 -19.52 6.22 7.37
CA LEU A 349 -18.24 6.54 8.01
C LEU A 349 -17.09 6.29 7.05
N GLU A 350 -16.17 7.24 6.89
CA GLU A 350 -15.05 7.13 5.96
C GLU A 350 -13.82 7.87 6.49
N VAL A 351 -12.70 7.15 6.60
CA VAL A 351 -11.37 7.70 6.89
C VAL A 351 -10.34 7.05 5.97
N PHE A 352 -9.50 7.87 5.38
CA PHE A 352 -8.47 7.46 4.44
C PHE A 352 -7.09 7.83 4.97
N ILE A 353 -6.09 7.00 4.68
CA ILE A 353 -4.70 7.34 4.91
C ILE A 353 -4.02 7.47 3.56
N LEU A 354 -3.55 8.68 3.26
CA LEU A 354 -2.77 8.98 2.08
C LEU A 354 -1.29 8.80 2.38
N ASN A 355 -0.54 8.27 1.40
CA ASN A 355 0.91 8.36 1.42
C ASN A 355 1.39 9.79 1.12
N GLN A 356 2.71 9.95 1.12
CA GLN A 356 3.41 11.22 0.85
C GLN A 356 3.15 11.80 -0.55
N HIS A 357 2.63 11.02 -1.50
CA HIS A 357 2.30 11.49 -2.85
C HIS A 357 0.80 11.77 -3.00
N GLY A 358 0.03 11.73 -1.91
CA GLY A 358 -1.41 11.92 -1.94
C GLY A 358 -2.19 10.70 -2.48
N SER A 359 -1.58 9.52 -2.61
CA SER A 359 -2.30 8.30 -3.01
C SER A 359 -2.88 7.57 -1.79
N ILE A 360 -4.09 7.02 -1.92
CA ILE A 360 -4.78 6.28 -0.85
C ILE A 360 -4.07 4.93 -0.60
N GLU A 361 -3.58 4.71 0.62
CA GLU A 361 -2.95 3.46 1.06
C GLU A 361 -3.90 2.60 1.90
N THR A 362 -4.62 3.24 2.84
CA THR A 362 -5.57 2.56 3.72
C THR A 362 -6.91 3.26 3.67
N THR A 363 -7.99 2.47 3.70
CA THR A 363 -9.37 2.95 3.73
C THR A 363 -10.14 2.26 4.85
N TYR A 364 -10.72 3.05 5.75
CA TYR A 364 -11.66 2.62 6.78
C TYR A 364 -13.05 3.11 6.39
N THR A 365 -13.99 2.20 6.16
CA THR A 365 -15.36 2.56 5.74
C THR A 365 -16.41 1.81 6.55
N ARG A 366 -17.57 2.45 6.71
CA ARG A 366 -18.80 1.95 7.37
C ARG A 366 -18.68 1.75 8.88
N LEU A 367 -17.72 0.96 9.33
CA LEU A 367 -17.54 0.66 10.76
C LEU A 367 -16.67 1.71 11.44
N GLN A 368 -16.79 1.77 12.76
CA GLN A 368 -15.89 2.55 13.60
C GLN A 368 -14.44 2.11 13.41
N TRP A 369 -13.54 3.08 13.32
CA TRP A 369 -12.10 2.88 13.27
C TRP A 369 -11.49 3.17 14.64
N GLU A 370 -10.47 2.39 15.00
CA GLU A 370 -9.75 2.58 16.27
C GLU A 370 -8.50 3.44 16.05
N VAL A 371 -8.24 4.34 17.00
CA VAL A 371 -7.15 5.31 16.90
C VAL A 371 -5.81 4.58 16.80
N GLU A 372 -5.65 3.49 17.55
CA GLU A 372 -4.45 2.66 17.61
C GLU A 372 -4.12 2.03 16.25
N ASN A 373 -5.14 1.60 15.51
CA ASN A 373 -4.97 1.03 14.17
C ASN A 373 -4.46 2.08 13.18
N VAL A 374 -5.05 3.29 13.22
CA VAL A 374 -4.62 4.41 12.38
C VAL A 374 -3.20 4.84 12.73
N VAL A 375 -2.85 4.92 14.02
CA VAL A 375 -1.48 5.21 14.47
C VAL A 375 -0.49 4.16 13.95
N SER A 376 -0.84 2.87 14.04
CA SER A 376 0.02 1.77 13.54
C SER A 376 0.29 1.89 12.04
N ASP A 377 -0.74 2.16 11.24
CA ASP A 377 -0.59 2.32 9.79
C ASP A 377 0.20 3.59 9.43
N LEU A 378 0.01 4.70 10.16
CA LEU A 378 0.81 5.92 10.00
C LEU A 378 2.29 5.68 10.29
N ILE A 379 2.62 4.96 11.37
CA ILE A 379 4.01 4.62 11.72
C ILE A 379 4.69 3.89 10.55
N LYS A 380 4.02 2.89 9.96
CA LYS A 380 4.56 2.16 8.79
C LYS A 380 4.85 3.09 7.60
N LEU A 381 3.98 4.08 7.35
CA LEU A 381 4.18 5.05 6.27
C LEU A 381 5.32 6.04 6.56
N VAL A 382 5.45 6.50 7.80
CA VAL A 382 6.55 7.37 8.23
C VAL A 382 7.89 6.61 8.17
N GLU A 383 7.95 5.36 8.61
CA GLU A 383 9.17 4.55 8.56
C GLU A 383 9.59 4.20 7.13
N SER A 384 8.64 3.82 6.27
CA SER A 384 8.91 3.54 4.85
C SER A 384 9.40 4.79 4.10
N SER A 385 8.86 5.98 4.43
CA SER A 385 9.37 7.27 3.94
C SER A 385 10.85 7.45 4.23
N LEU A 386 11.24 7.27 5.49
CA LEU A 386 12.61 7.50 5.95
C LEU A 386 13.59 6.55 5.27
N LYS A 387 13.24 5.26 5.16
CA LYS A 387 14.05 4.26 4.46
C LYS A 387 14.23 4.61 2.98
N ARG A 388 13.16 5.00 2.28
CA ARG A 388 13.22 5.35 0.85
C ARG A 388 14.08 6.59 0.61
N ARG A 389 13.91 7.63 1.44
CA ARG A 389 14.70 8.87 1.36
C ARG A 389 16.20 8.61 1.58
N TRP A 390 16.54 7.70 2.50
CA TRP A 390 17.92 7.30 2.74
C TRP A 390 18.51 6.50 1.57
N GLY A 391 17.77 5.54 1.02
CA GLY A 391 18.19 4.76 -0.16
C GLY A 391 18.41 5.61 -1.42
N THR A 392 17.51 6.56 -1.71
CA THR A 392 17.67 7.49 -2.84
C THR A 392 18.88 8.42 -2.66
N LYS A 393 19.20 8.79 -1.42
CA LYS A 393 20.37 9.61 -1.11
C LYS A 393 21.67 8.84 -1.38
N ILE A 394 21.73 7.57 -0.98
CA ILE A 394 22.88 6.69 -1.26
C ILE A 394 23.06 6.48 -2.77
N LEU A 395 21.98 6.19 -3.50
CA LEU A 395 22.04 5.95 -4.94
C LEU A 395 22.54 7.18 -5.70
N ASN A 396 22.01 8.37 -5.38
CA ASN A 396 22.44 9.63 -6.00
C ASN A 396 23.89 9.99 -5.64
N THR A 397 24.33 9.72 -4.39
CA THR A 397 25.74 9.90 -4.01
C THR A 397 26.66 8.93 -4.75
N THR A 398 26.27 7.66 -4.92
CA THR A 398 27.06 6.71 -5.73
C THR A 398 27.11 7.12 -7.20
N GLN A 399 26.02 7.63 -7.77
CA GLN A 399 26.00 8.06 -9.17
C GLN A 399 26.83 9.33 -9.41
N GLN A 400 26.94 10.22 -8.42
CA GLN A 400 27.73 11.46 -8.53
C GLN A 400 29.21 11.28 -8.20
N VAL A 401 29.59 10.27 -7.42
CA VAL A 401 31.00 10.04 -7.03
C VAL A 401 31.62 8.89 -7.80
N VAL A 402 30.89 7.77 -7.97
CA VAL A 402 31.43 6.55 -8.59
C VAL A 402 31.50 6.70 -10.11
N PHE A 403 30.54 7.36 -10.74
CA PHE A 403 30.51 7.50 -12.21
C PHE A 403 31.70 8.33 -12.74
N PRO A 404 32.07 9.49 -12.15
CA PRO A 404 33.27 10.22 -12.54
C PRO A 404 34.56 9.44 -12.27
N VAL A 405 34.63 8.72 -11.15
CA VAL A 405 35.80 7.89 -10.80
C VAL A 405 35.95 6.73 -11.80
N ILE A 406 34.87 6.02 -12.14
CA ILE A 406 34.88 4.97 -13.17
C ILE A 406 35.26 5.54 -14.53
N VAL A 407 34.80 6.74 -14.91
CA VAL A 407 35.18 7.41 -16.16
C VAL A 407 36.65 7.82 -16.19
N VAL A 408 37.24 8.19 -15.05
CA VAL A 408 38.68 8.50 -14.92
C VAL A 408 39.54 7.24 -15.03
N PHE A 409 39.06 6.10 -14.53
CA PHE A 409 39.71 4.80 -14.67
C PHE A 409 39.33 4.05 -15.97
N PHE A 410 38.47 4.65 -16.81
CA PHE A 410 38.07 4.07 -18.09
C PHE A 410 39.21 4.24 -19.11
N PRO A 411 39.74 3.17 -19.73
CA PRO A 411 40.87 3.28 -20.63
C PRO A 411 40.48 4.02 -21.92
N LYS A 412 41.01 5.24 -22.12
CA LYS A 412 40.76 6.13 -23.30
C LYS A 412 41.36 5.62 -24.63
N CYS A 413 41.73 4.35 -24.70
CA CYS A 413 42.48 3.76 -25.81
C CYS A 413 41.58 2.80 -26.62
N PRO A 414 41.38 3.03 -27.94
CA PRO A 414 40.61 2.13 -28.80
C PRO A 414 41.13 0.69 -28.82
N PHE A 415 42.43 0.48 -28.58
CA PHE A 415 43.04 -0.85 -28.49
C PHE A 415 42.72 -1.56 -27.16
N CYS A 416 42.51 -0.82 -26.07
CA CYS A 416 42.05 -1.40 -24.81
C CYS A 416 40.59 -1.83 -24.92
N TRP A 417 39.77 -1.12 -25.71
CA TRP A 417 38.41 -1.54 -26.06
C TRP A 417 38.39 -2.89 -26.78
N ALA A 418 39.28 -3.10 -27.76
CA ALA A 418 39.40 -4.37 -28.46
C ALA A 418 39.82 -5.52 -27.52
N ALA A 419 40.79 -5.26 -26.63
CA ALA A 419 41.21 -6.24 -25.61
C ALA A 419 40.09 -6.55 -24.61
N TYR A 420 39.37 -5.54 -24.13
CA TYR A 420 38.28 -5.70 -23.16
C TYR A 420 37.09 -6.45 -23.79
N LEU A 421 36.67 -6.09 -25.00
CA LEU A 421 35.62 -6.79 -25.73
C LEU A 421 36.01 -8.24 -26.08
N SER A 422 37.30 -8.51 -26.33
CA SER A 422 37.79 -9.88 -26.55
C SER A 422 37.68 -10.78 -25.31
N VAL A 423 37.80 -10.20 -24.11
CA VAL A 423 37.77 -10.91 -22.83
C VAL A 423 36.35 -11.18 -22.37
N PHE A 424 35.46 -10.20 -22.54
CA PHE A 424 34.06 -10.29 -22.11
C PHE A 424 33.14 -10.89 -23.18
N GLY A 425 33.52 -10.86 -24.46
CA GLY A 425 32.74 -11.44 -25.55
C GLY A 425 32.67 -12.97 -25.54
N ILE A 426 33.76 -13.65 -25.18
CA ILE A 426 33.83 -15.13 -25.21
C ILE A 426 33.31 -15.78 -23.92
N SER A 427 33.49 -15.10 -22.78
CA SER A 427 33.03 -15.61 -21.48
C SER A 427 31.51 -15.48 -21.29
N GLY A 428 30.86 -14.51 -21.95
CA GLY A 428 29.39 -14.39 -22.00
C GLY A 428 28.68 -15.28 -23.03
N LEU A 429 29.43 -15.89 -23.97
CA LEU A 429 28.90 -16.67 -25.09
C LEU A 429 28.31 -18.03 -24.68
N GLN A 430 28.63 -18.55 -23.48
CA GLN A 430 28.09 -19.83 -22.97
C GLN A 430 26.91 -19.68 -22.00
N SER A 431 26.58 -18.45 -21.58
CA SER A 431 25.50 -18.17 -20.62
C SER A 431 24.34 -17.38 -21.23
N ILE A 432 24.44 -16.96 -22.50
CA ILE A 432 23.40 -16.24 -23.22
C ILE A 432 23.25 -16.88 -24.61
N PRO A 433 22.04 -17.23 -25.08
CA PRO A 433 21.83 -17.91 -26.36
C PRO A 433 22.00 -16.91 -27.50
N TYR A 434 23.25 -16.59 -27.84
CA TYR A 434 23.58 -15.79 -29.04
C TYR A 434 23.80 -16.69 -30.24
N SER A 435 23.42 -16.18 -31.41
CA SER A 435 23.41 -16.89 -32.68
C SER A 435 24.84 -17.21 -33.18
N PRO A 436 25.06 -18.36 -33.85
CA PRO A 436 26.40 -18.86 -34.26
C PRO A 436 27.23 -17.92 -35.15
N TRP A 437 26.60 -16.94 -35.80
CA TRP A 437 27.25 -15.98 -36.71
C TRP A 437 28.25 -15.01 -36.04
N LEU A 438 28.22 -14.88 -34.71
CA LEU A 438 29.13 -13.96 -33.99
C LEU A 438 30.56 -14.52 -33.85
N LEU A 439 30.72 -15.85 -33.90
CA LEU A 439 31.99 -16.54 -33.76
C LEU A 439 33.06 -16.13 -34.79
N PRO A 440 32.78 -16.07 -36.10
CA PRO A 440 33.77 -15.64 -37.08
C PRO A 440 34.28 -14.22 -36.83
N ILE A 441 33.45 -13.32 -36.29
CA ILE A 441 33.85 -11.95 -35.96
C ILE A 441 34.85 -11.97 -34.80
N ILE A 442 34.57 -12.74 -33.76
CA ILE A 442 35.44 -12.86 -32.58
C ILE A 442 36.79 -13.49 -32.95
N PHE A 443 36.78 -14.58 -33.73
CA PHE A 443 38.02 -15.19 -34.23
C PHE A 443 38.80 -14.20 -35.09
N SER A 444 38.14 -13.42 -35.95
CA SER A 444 38.79 -12.39 -36.75
C SER A 444 39.49 -11.34 -35.90
N VAL A 445 38.86 -10.90 -34.80
CA VAL A 445 39.47 -9.95 -33.84
C VAL A 445 40.67 -10.56 -33.12
N MET A 446 40.60 -11.84 -32.72
CA MET A 446 41.73 -12.52 -32.07
C MET A 446 42.91 -12.69 -33.03
N VAL A 447 42.66 -13.07 -34.29
CA VAL A 447 43.67 -13.17 -35.34
C VAL A 447 44.29 -11.79 -35.62
N PHE A 448 43.46 -10.74 -35.69
CA PHE A 448 43.95 -9.37 -35.85
C PHE A 448 44.87 -8.95 -34.70
N ASN A 449 44.53 -9.28 -33.45
CA ASN A 449 45.39 -9.05 -32.29
C ASN A 449 46.74 -9.77 -32.42
N LEU A 450 46.75 -11.04 -32.86
CA LEU A 450 47.98 -11.79 -33.10
C LEU A 450 48.85 -11.14 -34.19
N VAL A 451 48.26 -10.70 -35.29
CA VAL A 451 48.99 -9.99 -36.37
C VAL A 451 49.61 -8.70 -35.85
N LEU A 452 48.90 -7.95 -35.00
CA LEU A 452 49.44 -6.73 -34.39
C LEU A 452 50.60 -7.02 -33.44
N LEU A 453 50.49 -8.05 -32.61
CA LEU A 453 51.58 -8.48 -31.72
C LEU A 453 52.80 -8.92 -32.52
N TYR A 454 52.61 -9.68 -33.59
CA TYR A 454 53.69 -10.11 -34.49
C TYR A 454 54.38 -8.92 -35.16
N ARG A 455 53.62 -7.96 -35.70
CA ARG A 455 54.19 -6.75 -36.32
C ARG A 455 54.97 -5.88 -35.34
N LYS A 456 54.48 -5.76 -34.11
CA LYS A 456 55.14 -4.95 -33.06
C LYS A 456 56.28 -5.69 -32.35
N ALA A 457 56.44 -6.99 -32.56
CA ALA A 457 57.48 -7.80 -31.94
C ALA A 457 58.90 -7.29 -32.23
N LYS A 458 59.15 -6.75 -33.43
CA LYS A 458 60.46 -6.17 -33.81
C LYS A 458 60.78 -4.85 -33.10
N VAL A 459 59.77 -4.14 -32.60
CA VAL A 459 59.93 -2.78 -32.04
C VAL A 459 59.85 -2.76 -30.52
N ARG A 460 59.18 -3.75 -29.89
CA ARG A 460 58.96 -3.78 -28.44
C ARG A 460 59.68 -4.93 -27.74
N ASN A 461 58.93 -5.93 -27.28
CA ASN A 461 59.36 -6.92 -26.29
C ASN A 461 59.60 -8.30 -26.93
N GLY A 462 60.01 -8.33 -28.21
CA GLY A 462 60.27 -9.57 -28.95
C GLY A 462 59.00 -10.37 -29.28
N LEU A 463 59.18 -11.63 -29.71
CA LEU A 463 58.09 -12.52 -30.14
C LEU A 463 57.41 -13.26 -28.97
N PHE A 464 57.90 -13.14 -27.74
CA PHE A 464 57.36 -13.88 -26.61
C PHE A 464 55.90 -13.54 -26.26
N PRO A 465 55.47 -12.26 -26.23
CA PRO A 465 54.06 -11.92 -26.00
C PRO A 465 53.12 -12.45 -27.09
N PHE A 466 53.64 -12.58 -28.33
CA PHE A 466 52.92 -13.18 -29.45
C PHE A 466 52.71 -14.69 -29.22
N TRP A 467 53.74 -15.44 -28.83
CA TRP A 467 53.62 -16.88 -28.58
C TRP A 467 52.64 -17.22 -27.45
N ILE A 468 52.65 -16.44 -26.37
CA ILE A 468 51.68 -16.60 -25.27
C ILE A 468 50.26 -16.34 -25.76
N SER A 469 50.04 -15.26 -26.52
CA SER A 469 48.71 -14.96 -27.06
C SER A 469 48.26 -15.97 -28.11
N LEU A 470 49.18 -16.55 -28.88
CA LEU A 470 48.89 -17.58 -29.88
C LEU A 470 48.43 -18.86 -29.18
N MET A 471 49.16 -19.30 -28.14
CA MET A 471 48.79 -20.44 -27.32
C MET A 471 47.43 -20.24 -26.64
N GLY A 472 47.18 -19.02 -26.12
CA GLY A 472 45.88 -18.66 -25.57
C GLY A 472 44.75 -18.70 -26.59
N THR A 473 44.98 -18.20 -27.82
CA THR A 473 44.00 -18.23 -28.92
C THR A 473 43.66 -19.65 -29.36
N LEU A 474 44.66 -20.54 -29.43
CA LEU A 474 44.45 -21.96 -29.72
C LEU A 474 43.65 -22.66 -28.61
N LEU A 475 43.96 -22.38 -27.34
CA LEU A 475 43.23 -22.96 -26.20
C LEU A 475 41.76 -22.51 -26.14
N VAL A 476 41.46 -21.26 -26.51
CA VAL A 476 40.08 -20.79 -26.65
C VAL A 476 39.35 -21.53 -27.76
N GLY A 477 39.99 -21.75 -28.90
CA GLY A 477 39.40 -22.51 -30.01
C GLY A 477 39.13 -23.99 -29.65
N VAL A 478 40.09 -24.65 -29.00
CA VAL A 478 39.95 -26.03 -28.53
C VAL A 478 38.89 -26.13 -27.43
N GLY A 479 38.90 -25.21 -26.47
CA GLY A 479 37.91 -25.16 -25.38
C GLY A 479 36.49 -24.94 -25.90
N TYR A 480 36.32 -24.13 -26.95
CA TYR A 480 35.05 -23.98 -27.64
C TYR A 480 34.61 -25.28 -28.34
N SER A 481 35.48 -25.88 -29.15
CA SER A 481 35.19 -27.12 -29.90
C SER A 481 34.84 -28.30 -28.97
N MET A 482 35.53 -28.43 -27.85
CA MET A 482 35.30 -29.49 -26.86
C MET A 482 34.23 -29.13 -25.82
N THR A 483 33.56 -27.98 -25.95
CA THR A 483 32.58 -27.44 -24.98
C THR A 483 33.10 -27.29 -23.53
N ASN A 484 34.41 -27.22 -23.36
CA ASN A 484 35.07 -27.19 -22.06
C ASN A 484 35.31 -25.74 -21.60
N LYS A 485 34.54 -25.31 -20.60
CA LYS A 485 34.56 -23.91 -20.07
C LYS A 485 35.92 -23.52 -19.48
N PRO A 486 36.53 -24.27 -18.53
CA PRO A 486 37.79 -23.87 -17.90
C PRO A 486 38.96 -23.73 -18.88
N THR A 487 39.04 -24.57 -19.91
CA THR A 487 40.10 -24.44 -20.95
C THR A 487 39.98 -23.14 -21.74
N SER A 488 38.74 -22.68 -21.98
CA SER A 488 38.49 -21.40 -22.65
C SER A 488 38.90 -20.22 -21.77
N PHE A 489 38.61 -20.29 -20.46
CA PHE A 489 39.04 -19.27 -19.49
C PHE A 489 40.57 -19.18 -19.36
N LEU A 490 41.26 -20.32 -19.32
CA LEU A 490 42.72 -20.35 -19.31
C LEU A 490 43.30 -19.73 -20.58
N GLY A 491 42.71 -20.02 -21.74
CA GLY A 491 43.10 -19.41 -23.01
C GLY A 491 42.94 -17.88 -23.02
N ILE A 492 41.82 -17.35 -22.53
CA ILE A 492 41.58 -15.90 -22.40
C ILE A 492 42.61 -15.26 -21.46
N GLY A 493 42.91 -15.90 -20.33
CA GLY A 493 43.92 -15.44 -19.39
C GLY A 493 45.30 -15.30 -20.05
N LEU A 494 45.70 -16.27 -20.87
CA LEU A 494 46.96 -16.22 -21.61
C LEU A 494 46.99 -15.09 -22.66
N ILE A 495 45.89 -14.87 -23.39
CA ILE A 495 45.81 -13.75 -24.34
C ILE A 495 45.98 -12.40 -23.62
N LEU A 496 45.36 -12.24 -22.45
CA LEU A 496 45.53 -11.05 -21.61
C LEU A 496 46.96 -10.87 -21.14
N ILE A 497 47.59 -11.94 -20.64
CA ILE A 497 48.98 -11.91 -20.20
C ILE A 497 49.87 -11.50 -21.38
N GLY A 498 49.69 -12.08 -22.56
CA GLY A 498 50.46 -11.71 -23.75
C GLY A 498 50.23 -10.24 -24.17
N ALA A 499 49.00 -9.74 -24.13
CA ALA A 499 48.72 -8.33 -24.43
C ALA A 499 49.38 -7.38 -23.42
N VAL A 500 49.30 -7.69 -22.12
CA VAL A 500 49.94 -6.91 -21.05
C VAL A 500 51.45 -6.92 -21.20
N LEU A 501 52.06 -8.09 -21.43
CA LEU A 501 53.51 -8.21 -21.61
C LEU A 501 54.03 -7.40 -22.81
N ASN A 502 53.25 -7.28 -23.88
CA ASN A 502 53.60 -6.40 -25.02
C ASN A 502 53.42 -4.90 -24.70
N SER A 503 52.60 -4.55 -23.72
CA SER A 503 52.34 -3.17 -23.31
C SER A 503 53.37 -2.61 -22.33
N LEU A 504 54.10 -3.48 -21.61
CA LEU A 504 55.12 -3.11 -20.64
C LEU A 504 56.31 -2.39 -21.28
N SER A 505 56.92 -1.45 -20.55
CA SER A 505 58.17 -0.81 -20.96
C SER A 505 59.35 -1.78 -20.88
N PHE A 506 60.36 -1.58 -21.74
CA PHE A 506 61.48 -2.49 -21.92
C PHE A 506 62.21 -2.84 -20.60
N ASN A 507 62.34 -1.87 -19.69
CA ASN A 507 62.98 -2.06 -18.37
C ASN A 507 62.21 -3.00 -17.42
N HIS A 508 60.88 -3.04 -17.53
CA HIS A 508 60.07 -3.97 -16.73
C HIS A 508 59.99 -5.34 -17.42
N TRP A 509 59.95 -5.35 -18.76
CA TRP A 509 60.00 -6.57 -19.55
C TRP A 509 61.30 -7.36 -19.31
N SER A 510 62.47 -6.72 -19.32
CA SER A 510 63.76 -7.40 -19.11
C SER A 510 63.86 -8.06 -17.72
N LYS A 511 63.27 -7.45 -16.68
CA LYS A 511 63.18 -8.06 -15.34
C LYS A 511 62.27 -9.29 -15.32
N VAL A 512 61.12 -9.21 -15.96
CA VAL A 512 60.17 -10.34 -16.06
C VAL A 512 60.75 -11.47 -16.90
N ALA A 513 61.38 -11.15 -18.03
CA ALA A 513 62.05 -12.11 -18.89
C ALA A 513 63.20 -12.81 -18.15
N TYR A 514 64.06 -12.06 -17.45
CA TYR A 514 65.15 -12.64 -16.65
C TYR A 514 64.64 -13.50 -15.49
N PHE A 515 63.55 -13.10 -14.84
CA PHE A 515 62.90 -13.90 -13.81
C PHE A 515 62.31 -15.20 -14.39
N SER A 516 61.67 -15.14 -15.56
CA SER A 516 61.11 -16.32 -16.22
C SER A 516 62.21 -17.28 -16.70
N ASP A 517 63.33 -16.76 -17.21
CA ASP A 517 64.45 -17.57 -17.67
C ASP A 517 65.18 -18.24 -16.50
N SER A 518 65.36 -17.52 -15.38
CA SER A 518 65.82 -18.04 -14.07
C SER A 518 64.90 -19.13 -13.50
N PHE A 519 63.58 -18.96 -13.63
CA PHE A 519 62.60 -19.92 -13.15
C PHE A 519 62.60 -21.19 -14.03
N PHE A 520 62.62 -21.05 -15.35
CA PHE A 520 62.69 -22.17 -16.29
C PHE A 520 64.03 -22.91 -16.22
N THR A 521 65.16 -22.22 -16.03
CA THR A 521 66.47 -22.87 -15.82
C THR A 521 66.54 -23.60 -14.48
N ARG A 522 65.84 -23.15 -13.44
CA ARG A 522 65.67 -23.94 -12.19
C ARG A 522 64.77 -25.16 -12.36
N LEU A 523 63.80 -25.10 -13.27
CA LEU A 523 62.83 -26.18 -13.50
C LEU A 523 63.37 -27.24 -14.48
N MET A 524 64.18 -26.84 -15.46
CA MET A 524 64.85 -27.70 -16.44
C MET A 524 66.30 -28.07 -16.04
N GLY A 525 66.89 -27.37 -15.08
CA GLY A 525 68.24 -27.60 -14.53
C GLY A 525 68.39 -28.84 -13.66
N GLY A 526 67.46 -29.81 -13.76
CA GLY A 526 67.65 -31.19 -13.29
C GLY A 526 68.45 -32.07 -14.25
N PHE A 527 68.85 -31.57 -15.43
CA PHE A 527 69.74 -32.27 -16.36
C PHE A 527 71.08 -31.50 -16.53
N SER A 528 72.16 -32.16 -16.11
CA SER A 528 73.53 -31.66 -15.95
C SER A 528 74.23 -31.24 -17.25
N LEU A 529 75.01 -30.14 -17.20
CA LEU A 529 76.40 -30.11 -17.67
C LEU A 529 77.16 -28.87 -17.13
N LYS A 530 78.23 -29.14 -16.37
CA LYS A 530 79.28 -28.21 -15.90
C LYS A 530 79.95 -27.47 -17.06
N LEU A 531 80.39 -26.23 -16.82
CA LEU A 531 81.70 -25.61 -17.18
C LEU A 531 81.66 -24.10 -16.80
N ASN A 532 82.16 -23.68 -15.63
CA ASN A 532 83.54 -23.27 -15.28
C ASN A 532 84.00 -21.88 -15.82
N LYS A 533 84.21 -20.95 -14.87
CA LYS A 533 85.28 -19.93 -14.74
C LYS A 533 85.49 -18.81 -15.79
N GLN A 534 85.44 -17.55 -15.29
CA GLN A 534 86.47 -16.46 -15.33
C GLN A 534 85.79 -15.08 -15.50
N LYS A 535 85.83 -14.17 -14.51
CA LYS A 535 86.90 -13.21 -14.08
C LYS A 535 86.76 -11.81 -14.75
N THR A 536 86.50 -10.81 -13.90
CA THR A 536 87.10 -9.44 -13.86
C THR A 536 87.00 -8.50 -15.06
N VAL A 537 86.59 -7.23 -14.83
CA VAL A 537 87.44 -5.99 -14.94
C VAL A 537 86.60 -4.68 -14.81
N TYR A 538 86.99 -3.85 -13.83
CA TYR A 538 87.05 -2.37 -13.72
C TYR A 538 85.84 -1.42 -13.55
N ASN A 539 85.64 -0.98 -12.30
CA ASN A 539 85.92 0.35 -11.68
C ASN A 539 85.66 1.71 -12.37
N LYS A 540 85.12 2.62 -11.52
CA LYS A 540 85.26 4.10 -11.41
C LYS A 540 84.58 4.93 -12.52
N VAL A 541 83.83 5.98 -12.19
CA VAL A 541 84.31 7.30 -11.71
C VAL A 541 83.26 8.01 -10.81
N LEU A 542 83.71 8.46 -9.63
CA LEU A 542 83.13 9.51 -8.74
C LEU A 542 83.43 10.92 -9.33
N PRO A 543 82.84 12.09 -8.93
CA PRO A 543 82.67 12.48 -7.50
C PRO A 543 81.62 13.55 -7.10
N LYS A 544 81.40 13.61 -5.78
CA LYS A 544 81.29 14.74 -4.80
C LYS A 544 80.75 16.14 -5.18
N GLY A 545 80.03 16.71 -4.21
CA GLY A 545 79.84 18.15 -3.90
C GLY A 545 78.52 18.36 -3.14
N GLU A 546 78.43 18.31 -1.81
CA GLU A 546 78.83 19.27 -0.78
C GLU A 546 78.06 20.61 -0.77
N LEU A 547 77.57 20.96 0.44
CA LEU A 547 77.25 22.29 1.00
C LEU A 547 75.77 22.74 1.16
N ASN A 548 75.47 22.94 2.45
CA ASN A 548 74.76 24.06 3.08
C ASN A 548 73.22 24.16 2.97
N GLY A 549 72.58 23.80 4.10
CA GLY A 549 72.20 24.81 5.11
C GLY A 549 71.13 25.83 4.72
N LYS A 550 69.93 25.70 5.29
CA LYS A 550 69.35 26.66 6.25
C LYS A 550 67.91 26.29 6.60
N GLU A 551 67.67 26.39 7.90
CA GLU A 551 66.40 26.52 8.61
C GLU A 551 65.29 27.25 7.83
N LYS A 552 64.05 26.75 7.94
CA LYS A 552 63.00 27.50 8.67
C LYS A 552 61.79 26.64 9.03
N LYS A 553 61.38 26.87 10.27
CA LYS A 553 60.23 26.39 11.03
C LYS A 553 58.87 26.77 10.40
N ILE A 554 57.92 25.84 10.53
CA ILE A 554 56.58 25.95 11.14
C ILE A 554 55.66 27.07 10.61
N LEU A 555 54.49 26.70 10.05
CA LEU A 555 53.16 26.90 10.66
C LEU A 555 52.03 26.34 9.76
N TYR A 556 51.04 25.75 10.44
CA TYR A 556 49.70 25.28 9.98
C TYR A 556 48.89 26.39 9.29
N PRO A 557 47.77 26.09 8.57
CA PRO A 557 46.55 25.47 9.13
C PRO A 557 46.36 23.97 8.82
#